data_AF-A0A8T2XQR1-F1
#
_entry.id   AF-A0A8T2XQR1-F1
#
_cell.length_a   1.000
_cell.length_b   1.000
_cell.length_c   1.000
_cell.angle_alpha   90.00
_cell.angle_beta   90.00
_cell.angle_gamma   90.00
#
_symmetry.space_group_name_H-M   'P 1'
#
loop_
_entity.id
_entity.type
_entity.pdbx_description
1 polymer ?
#
loop_
_entity_poly.entity_id
_entity_poly.type
_entity_poly.pdbx_seq_one_letter_code
_entity_poly.pdbx_strand_id
1 'polypeptide(L)'
;MVEWKTDTAHELVHYMNLQSKMCPPRSEYSFGNISRAAKTVPSVGEGCNLASQIRKSINKVDSEYVKTLQKGGMLGSVGEQVQRVARGEVVRFTFTSLCGLPIYEADFGWGKPIWAGSPSLTFKNQIVFTDSTVSGEGIEAKVQLTEEDMVKFQDDRELLELVAPTGSMPAKGLINYNVQNK
;
A
#
# COMPACT_ATOMS: atom_id res chain seq x y z
N MET A 1 -19.77 1.21 -21.52
CA MET A 1 -20.26 0.29 -20.47
C MET A 1 -19.18 -0.75 -20.26
N VAL A 2 -18.45 -0.69 -19.14
CA VAL A 2 -17.43 -1.71 -18.83
C VAL A 2 -18.18 -2.89 -18.22
N GLU A 3 -18.12 -4.04 -18.89
CA GLU A 3 -18.55 -5.31 -18.32
C GLU A 3 -17.59 -5.68 -17.20
N TRP A 4 -18.07 -5.61 -15.96
CA TRP A 4 -17.39 -6.23 -14.83
C TRP A 4 -17.38 -7.74 -15.08
N LYS A 5 -16.22 -8.37 -15.21
CA LYS A 5 -16.14 -9.83 -15.09
C LYS A 5 -16.49 -10.18 -13.65
N THR A 6 -17.72 -10.65 -13.44
CA THR A 6 -18.36 -10.86 -12.14
C THR A 6 -17.72 -11.96 -11.27
N ASP A 7 -16.70 -12.67 -11.76
CA ASP A 7 -16.15 -13.87 -11.10
C ASP A 7 -14.74 -13.69 -10.51
N THR A 8 -14.07 -12.54 -10.67
CA THR A 8 -12.72 -12.37 -10.12
C THR A 8 -12.74 -11.73 -8.74
N ALA A 9 -12.30 -12.48 -7.73
CA ALA A 9 -12.21 -11.97 -6.36
C ALA A 9 -11.15 -10.85 -6.26
N HIS A 10 -11.50 -9.76 -5.59
CA HIS A 10 -10.60 -8.65 -5.32
C HIS A 10 -10.07 -8.74 -3.87
N GLU A 11 -8.79 -8.44 -3.69
CA GLU A 11 -8.14 -8.47 -2.39
C GLU A 11 -7.30 -7.21 -2.17
N LEU A 12 -7.48 -6.57 -1.01
CA LEU A 12 -6.59 -5.52 -0.54
C LEU A 12 -5.62 -6.12 0.47
N VAL A 13 -4.34 -5.85 0.30
CA VAL A 13 -3.28 -6.30 1.20
C VAL A 13 -2.55 -5.08 1.75
N HIS A 14 -2.58 -4.90 3.07
CA HIS A 14 -1.89 -3.82 3.77
C HIS A 14 -0.70 -4.38 4.56
N TYR A 15 0.50 -3.95 4.20
CA TYR A 15 1.70 -4.27 4.97
C TYR A 15 1.83 -3.33 6.17
N MET A 16 2.01 -3.90 7.36
CA MET A 16 2.13 -3.16 8.61
C MET A 16 3.34 -3.59 9.44
N ASN A 17 3.80 -2.66 10.27
CA ASN A 17 4.83 -2.92 11.28
C ASN A 17 4.26 -3.82 12.39
N LEU A 18 4.91 -4.96 12.65
CA LEU A 18 4.54 -5.86 13.75
C LEU A 18 5.20 -5.50 15.09
N GLN A 19 6.25 -4.67 15.11
CA GLN A 19 7.01 -4.36 16.32
C GLN A 19 6.12 -3.82 17.44
N SER A 20 5.21 -2.90 17.12
CA SER A 20 4.24 -2.32 18.07
C SER A 20 3.12 -3.28 18.47
N LYS A 21 2.91 -4.37 17.72
CA LYS A 21 1.89 -5.39 17.97
C LYS A 21 2.42 -6.58 18.78
N MET A 22 3.73 -6.65 19.02
CA MET A 22 4.34 -7.68 19.86
C MET A 22 4.07 -7.44 21.35
N CYS A 23 4.19 -8.48 22.16
CA CYS A 23 4.07 -8.40 23.62
C CYS A 23 5.27 -9.11 24.28
N PRO A 24 6.25 -8.36 24.82
CA PRO A 24 6.32 -6.89 24.84
C PRO A 24 6.53 -6.28 23.44
N PRO A 25 6.13 -5.01 23.20
CA PRO A 25 6.46 -4.32 21.96
C PRO A 25 7.97 -4.29 21.73
N ARG A 26 8.40 -4.42 20.48
CA ARG A 26 9.82 -4.29 20.12
C ARG A 26 10.20 -2.84 19.92
N SER A 27 11.48 -2.55 20.14
CA SER A 27 12.07 -1.25 19.81
C SER A 27 11.93 -0.96 18.32
N GLU A 28 11.66 0.29 17.97
CA GLU A 28 11.68 0.82 16.60
C GLU A 28 13.03 0.64 15.91
N TYR A 29 14.12 0.56 16.69
CA TYR A 29 15.49 0.33 16.21
C TYR A 29 15.79 -1.16 15.95
N SER A 30 14.81 -2.05 16.08
CA SER A 30 15.01 -3.48 15.80
C SER A 30 15.16 -3.72 14.29
N PHE A 31 16.34 -4.17 13.87
CA PHE A 31 16.61 -4.50 12.46
C PHE A 31 15.99 -5.85 12.06
N GLY A 32 15.52 -5.92 10.80
CA GLY A 32 14.98 -7.13 10.17
C GLY A 32 13.54 -6.98 9.67
N ASN A 33 13.05 -8.01 8.97
CA ASN A 33 11.70 -8.03 8.41
C ASN A 33 10.65 -8.37 9.48
N ILE A 34 10.26 -7.36 10.27
CA ILE A 34 9.24 -7.48 11.32
C ILE A 34 7.92 -6.86 10.81
N SER A 35 7.37 -7.44 9.74
CA SER A 35 6.15 -6.95 9.10
C SER A 35 5.18 -8.08 8.79
N ARG A 36 3.91 -7.71 8.58
CA ARG A 36 2.85 -8.64 8.17
C ARG A 36 1.84 -7.97 7.25
N ALA A 37 1.30 -8.75 6.34
CA ALA A 37 0.16 -8.38 5.53
C ALA A 37 -1.15 -8.64 6.29
N ALA A 38 -2.01 -7.63 6.42
CA ALA A 38 -3.44 -7.84 6.63
C ALA A 38 -4.16 -7.87 5.29
N LYS A 39 -5.05 -8.84 5.14
CA LYS A 39 -5.84 -9.05 3.93
C LYS A 39 -7.29 -8.68 4.18
N THR A 40 -7.85 -7.89 3.27
CA THR A 40 -9.27 -7.52 3.24
C THR A 40 -9.85 -7.97 1.90
N VAL A 41 -10.92 -8.75 1.94
CA VAL A 41 -11.76 -9.00 0.77
C VAL A 41 -12.93 -8.02 0.88
N PRO A 42 -13.03 -6.99 0.03
CA PRO A 42 -14.03 -5.96 0.18
C PRO A 42 -15.40 -6.51 -0.20
N SER A 43 -16.41 -6.27 0.64
CA SER A 43 -17.79 -6.35 0.18
C SER A 43 -18.14 -5.05 -0.55
N VAL A 44 -18.71 -5.18 -1.75
CA VAL A 44 -19.13 -4.04 -2.57
C VAL A 44 -20.67 -3.98 -2.52
N GLY A 45 -21.23 -2.82 -2.14
CA GLY A 45 -22.67 -2.60 -2.00
C GLY A 45 -23.01 -1.34 -1.20
N GLU A 46 -24.28 -0.91 -1.22
CA GLU A 46 -24.74 0.24 -0.42
C GLU A 46 -24.44 0.05 1.07
N GLY A 47 -23.91 1.10 1.72
CA GLY A 47 -23.54 1.07 3.14
C GLY A 47 -22.21 0.37 3.47
N CYS A 48 -21.52 -0.20 2.48
CA CYS A 48 -20.21 -0.81 2.68
C CYS A 48 -19.12 0.27 2.82
N ASN A 49 -18.67 0.53 4.05
CA ASN A 49 -17.52 1.40 4.29
C ASN A 49 -16.21 0.60 4.15
N LEU A 50 -15.45 0.83 3.07
CA LEU A 50 -14.19 0.12 2.81
C LEU A 50 -13.14 0.38 3.91
N ALA A 51 -13.05 1.61 4.40
CA ALA A 51 -12.08 1.98 5.43
C ALA A 51 -12.32 1.21 6.75
N SER A 52 -13.58 0.97 7.11
CA SER A 52 -13.94 0.19 8.30
C SER A 52 -13.59 -1.29 8.12
N GLN A 53 -13.78 -1.85 6.92
CA GLN A 53 -13.39 -3.22 6.59
C GLN A 53 -11.86 -3.39 6.66
N ILE A 54 -11.11 -2.45 6.09
CA ILE A 54 -9.63 -2.42 6.17
C ILE A 54 -9.20 -2.34 7.63
N ARG A 55 -9.75 -1.40 8.41
CA ARG A 55 -9.44 -1.24 9.83
C ARG A 55 -9.73 -2.50 10.62
N LYS A 56 -10.85 -3.18 10.36
CA LYS A 56 -11.20 -4.46 10.97
C LYS A 56 -10.17 -5.52 10.65
N SER A 57 -9.73 -5.65 9.40
CA SER A 57 -8.70 -6.61 8.99
C SER A 57 -7.34 -6.32 9.63
N ILE A 58 -6.95 -5.06 9.74
CA ILE A 58 -5.71 -4.65 10.42
C ILE A 58 -5.78 -4.99 11.90
N ASN A 59 -6.91 -4.72 12.56
CA ASN A 59 -7.08 -4.99 13.99
C ASN A 59 -7.11 -6.49 14.34
N LYS A 60 -7.43 -7.38 13.38
CA LYS A 60 -7.28 -8.84 13.56
C LYS A 60 -5.82 -9.28 13.71
N VAL A 61 -4.86 -8.47 13.26
CA VAL A 61 -3.43 -8.71 13.45
C VAL A 61 -3.00 -8.10 14.78
N ASP A 62 -3.39 -8.76 15.87
CA ASP A 62 -3.08 -8.37 17.23
C ASP A 62 -1.92 -9.17 17.84
N SER A 63 -1.66 -8.97 19.13
CA SER A 63 -0.58 -9.66 19.82
C SER A 63 -0.77 -11.18 19.92
N GLU A 64 -2.00 -11.68 19.95
CA GLU A 64 -2.28 -13.12 19.99
C GLU A 64 -2.04 -13.77 18.63
N TYR A 65 -2.45 -13.08 17.56
CA TYR A 65 -2.13 -13.47 16.19
C TYR A 65 -0.60 -13.54 16.00
N VAL A 66 0.15 -12.53 16.47
CA VAL A 66 1.61 -12.49 16.36
C VAL A 66 2.27 -13.63 17.16
N LYS A 67 1.81 -13.92 18.37
CA LYS A 67 2.29 -15.08 19.16
C LYS A 67 2.05 -16.41 18.43
N THR A 68 0.90 -16.56 17.78
CA THR A 68 0.58 -17.75 16.97
C THR A 68 1.50 -17.86 15.76
N LEU A 69 1.78 -16.73 15.10
CA LEU A 69 2.70 -16.67 13.97
C LEU A 69 4.12 -17.08 14.37
N GLN A 70 4.61 -16.64 15.52
CA GLN A 70 5.94 -16.99 16.05
C GLN A 70 6.12 -18.49 16.31
N LYS A 71 5.02 -19.23 16.53
CA LYS A 71 5.03 -20.69 16.72
C LYS A 71 5.08 -21.47 15.39
N GLY A 72 5.22 -20.79 14.25
CA GLY A 72 5.39 -21.41 12.94
C GLY A 72 4.09 -21.71 12.17
N GLY A 73 2.93 -21.33 12.70
CA GLY A 73 1.62 -21.78 12.20
C GLY A 73 1.16 -21.27 10.82
N MET A 74 1.99 -20.60 10.02
CA MET A 74 1.49 -19.84 8.85
C MET A 74 2.44 -19.69 7.66
N LEU A 75 3.57 -20.40 7.60
CA LEU A 75 4.50 -20.26 6.46
C LEU A 75 3.93 -20.87 5.16
N GLY A 76 3.18 -21.97 5.27
CA GLY A 76 2.63 -22.69 4.11
C GLY A 76 1.58 -21.91 3.31
N SER A 77 0.79 -21.05 3.98
CA SER A 77 -0.28 -20.31 3.31
C SER A 77 0.21 -19.17 2.42
N VAL A 78 1.42 -18.65 2.65
CA VAL A 78 1.98 -17.54 1.86
C VAL A 78 2.25 -17.96 0.42
N GLY A 79 2.85 -19.13 0.21
CA GLY A 79 3.17 -19.64 -1.13
C GLY A 79 1.92 -19.83 -1.99
N GLU A 80 0.86 -20.39 -1.40
CA GLU A 80 -0.43 -20.55 -2.08
C GLU A 80 -1.02 -19.20 -2.49
N GLN A 81 -1.03 -18.19 -1.59
CA GLN A 81 -1.57 -16.87 -1.93
C GLN A 81 -0.79 -16.15 -3.05
N VAL A 82 0.52 -16.40 -3.15
CA VAL A 82 1.34 -15.88 -4.26
C VAL A 82 0.94 -16.57 -5.56
N GLN A 83 0.79 -17.90 -5.55
CA GLN A 83 0.40 -18.65 -6.74
C GLN A 83 -1.00 -18.28 -7.25
N ARG A 84 -1.97 -18.07 -6.35
CA ARG A 84 -3.33 -17.65 -6.74
C ARG A 84 -3.34 -16.33 -7.50
N VAL A 85 -2.50 -15.37 -7.10
CA VAL A 85 -2.32 -14.11 -7.83
C VAL A 85 -1.58 -14.31 -9.14
N ALA A 86 -0.54 -15.13 -9.17
CA ALA A 86 0.18 -15.45 -10.41
C ALA A 86 -0.71 -16.13 -11.46
N ARG A 87 -1.68 -16.96 -11.02
CA ARG A 87 -2.68 -17.60 -11.89
C ARG A 87 -3.86 -16.69 -12.27
N GLY A 88 -3.92 -15.46 -11.74
CA GLY A 88 -5.01 -14.53 -12.02
C GLY A 88 -6.36 -14.90 -11.38
N GLU A 89 -6.37 -15.81 -10.40
CA GLU A 89 -7.59 -16.18 -9.66
C GLU A 89 -8.11 -15.02 -8.79
N VAL A 90 -7.22 -14.08 -8.46
CA VAL A 90 -7.48 -12.94 -7.58
C VAL A 90 -6.79 -11.70 -8.13
N VAL A 91 -7.52 -10.58 -8.17
CA VAL A 91 -6.91 -9.26 -8.37
C VAL A 91 -6.49 -8.71 -7.00
N ARG A 92 -5.18 -8.58 -6.77
CA ARG A 92 -4.62 -8.08 -5.52
C ARG A 92 -4.14 -6.64 -5.67
N PHE A 93 -4.61 -5.75 -4.80
CA PHE A 93 -4.06 -4.42 -4.58
C PHE A 93 -3.20 -4.42 -3.32
N THR A 94 -1.96 -3.95 -3.42
CA THR A 94 -1.01 -3.93 -2.32
C THR A 94 -0.76 -2.51 -1.86
N PHE A 95 -0.85 -2.31 -0.55
CA PHE A 95 -0.67 -1.02 0.11
C PHE A 95 0.48 -1.10 1.11
N THR A 96 1.40 -0.15 1.02
CA THR A 96 2.50 0.03 1.96
C THR A 96 2.53 1.49 2.40
N SER A 97 2.66 1.73 3.70
CA SER A 97 2.88 3.09 4.22
C SER A 97 4.32 3.23 4.70
N LEU A 98 4.98 4.27 4.21
CA LEU A 98 6.27 4.77 4.68
C LEU A 98 6.10 6.06 5.48
N CYS A 99 4.85 6.46 5.78
CA CYS A 99 4.55 7.61 6.62
C CYS A 99 5.11 7.44 8.03
N GLY A 100 5.56 8.54 8.63
CA GLY A 100 6.17 8.58 9.96
C GLY A 100 7.58 8.01 10.04
N LEU A 101 8.15 7.52 8.92
CA LEU A 101 9.57 7.18 8.87
C LEU A 101 10.40 8.47 8.79
N PRO A 102 11.56 8.55 9.47
CA PRO A 102 12.38 9.75 9.54
C PRO A 102 13.21 9.99 8.26
N ILE A 103 12.61 9.76 7.09
CA ILE A 103 13.28 9.86 5.78
C ILE A 103 13.74 11.31 5.53
N TYR A 104 12.89 12.29 5.84
CA TYR A 104 13.22 13.71 5.67
C TYR A 104 14.10 14.29 6.78
N GLU A 105 14.32 13.54 7.86
CA GLU A 105 15.22 13.92 8.94
C GLU A 105 16.66 13.45 8.72
N ALA A 106 16.90 12.60 7.71
CA ALA A 106 18.20 12.02 7.43
C ALA A 106 19.18 13.08 6.87
N ASP A 107 20.14 13.51 7.68
CA ASP A 107 21.23 14.39 7.26
C ASP A 107 22.58 13.67 7.39
N PHE A 108 23.26 13.50 6.26
CA PHE A 108 24.56 12.82 6.17
C PHE A 108 25.74 13.82 6.13
N GLY A 109 25.50 15.10 6.42
CA GLY A 109 26.49 16.20 6.38
C GLY A 109 26.34 17.17 5.19
N TRP A 110 25.25 17.06 4.43
CA TRP A 110 25.02 17.78 3.16
C TRP A 110 23.64 18.44 3.13
N GLY A 111 22.90 18.39 4.25
CA GLY A 111 21.53 18.83 4.35
C GLY A 111 20.52 17.68 4.22
N LYS A 112 19.27 18.00 4.57
CA LYS A 112 18.14 17.07 4.55
C LYS A 112 17.54 16.90 3.14
N PRO A 113 16.88 15.77 2.84
CA PRO A 113 16.24 15.56 1.54
C PRO A 113 15.10 16.56 1.30
N ILE A 114 15.08 17.16 0.11
CA ILE A 114 13.95 17.99 -0.35
C ILE A 114 12.77 17.10 -0.77
N TRP A 115 13.07 15.92 -1.31
CA TRP A 115 12.09 14.94 -1.76
C TRP A 115 12.65 13.51 -1.65
N ALA A 116 11.79 12.55 -1.30
CA ALA A 116 12.13 11.14 -1.23
C ALA A 116 11.22 10.30 -2.13
N GLY A 117 11.87 9.53 -3.01
CA GLY A 117 11.25 8.61 -3.96
C GLY A 117 11.34 7.16 -3.53
N SER A 118 10.34 6.34 -3.90
CA SER A 118 10.58 4.90 -4.05
C SER A 118 10.82 4.65 -5.54
N PRO A 119 11.80 3.80 -5.91
CA PRO A 119 11.84 3.27 -7.26
C PRO A 119 10.55 2.51 -7.53
N SER A 120 10.20 2.40 -8.80
CA SER A 120 9.02 1.67 -9.21
C SER A 120 9.20 0.19 -8.93
N LEU A 121 8.16 -0.42 -8.37
CA LEU A 121 8.20 -1.80 -7.96
C LEU A 121 7.82 -2.66 -9.18
N THR A 122 8.25 -3.92 -9.23
CA THR A 122 7.97 -4.79 -10.39
C THR A 122 6.58 -5.43 -10.35
N PHE A 123 5.78 -5.12 -9.33
CA PHE A 123 4.47 -5.71 -9.12
C PHE A 123 3.35 -4.78 -9.60
N LYS A 124 2.33 -5.36 -10.24
CA LYS A 124 1.11 -4.62 -10.61
C LYS A 124 0.29 -4.27 -9.36
N ASN A 125 -0.52 -3.22 -9.46
CA ASN A 125 -1.52 -2.82 -8.47
C ASN A 125 -0.92 -2.50 -7.09
N GLN A 126 0.14 -1.67 -7.08
CA GLN A 126 0.83 -1.26 -5.86
C GLN A 126 0.61 0.21 -5.55
N ILE A 127 0.40 0.50 -4.27
CA ILE A 127 0.18 1.83 -3.74
C ILE A 127 1.12 2.02 -2.55
N VAL A 128 1.92 3.08 -2.61
CA VAL A 128 2.84 3.47 -1.54
C VAL A 128 2.46 4.85 -1.01
N PHE A 129 2.26 4.96 0.30
CA PHE A 129 2.01 6.23 0.98
C PHE A 129 3.30 6.79 1.59
N THR A 130 3.55 8.08 1.41
CA THR A 130 4.66 8.82 2.02
C THR A 130 4.16 10.14 2.59
N ASP A 131 4.86 10.71 3.57
CA ASP A 131 4.54 12.05 4.07
C ASP A 131 4.81 13.10 2.98
N SER A 132 3.90 14.08 2.87
CA SER A 132 3.98 15.16 1.89
C SER A 132 4.97 16.22 2.35
N THR A 133 6.01 16.48 1.54
CA THR A 133 6.94 17.60 1.77
C THR A 133 6.38 18.93 1.30
N VAL A 134 5.41 18.91 0.40
CA VAL A 134 4.84 20.13 -0.19
C VAL A 134 3.89 20.83 0.78
N SER A 135 3.13 20.05 1.55
CA SER A 135 2.11 20.60 2.48
C SER A 135 2.51 20.52 3.95
N GLY A 136 3.59 19.80 4.30
CA GLY A 136 4.03 19.58 5.70
C GLY A 136 3.08 18.73 6.56
N GLU A 137 1.80 18.63 6.18
CA GLU A 137 0.73 17.96 6.94
C GLU A 137 -0.10 16.99 6.07
N GLY A 138 0.40 16.60 4.88
CA GLY A 138 -0.33 15.76 3.92
C GLY A 138 0.27 14.37 3.70
N ILE A 139 -0.42 13.56 2.91
CA ILE A 139 0.05 12.24 2.43
C ILE A 139 0.16 12.29 0.90
N GLU A 140 1.29 11.85 0.37
CA GLU A 140 1.47 11.56 -1.05
C GLU A 140 1.22 10.07 -1.30
N ALA A 141 0.40 9.76 -2.32
CA ALA A 141 0.12 8.39 -2.75
C ALA A 141 0.77 8.12 -4.10
N LYS A 142 1.74 7.21 -4.13
CA LYS A 142 2.37 6.71 -5.36
C LYS A 142 1.63 5.47 -5.82
N VAL A 143 0.90 5.59 -6.92
CA VAL A 143 0.00 4.55 -7.45
C VAL A 143 0.60 3.96 -8.71
N GLN A 144 0.72 2.64 -8.74
CA GLN A 144 1.23 1.87 -9.86
C GLN A 144 0.19 0.84 -10.31
N LEU A 145 -0.43 1.09 -11.46
CA LEU A 145 -1.42 0.23 -12.11
C LEU A 145 -0.96 -0.16 -13.53
N THR A 146 -1.76 -0.96 -14.23
CA THR A 146 -1.60 -1.17 -15.67
C THR A 146 -1.91 0.13 -16.42
N GLU A 147 -1.34 0.34 -17.62
CA GLU A 147 -1.65 1.54 -18.41
C GLU A 147 -3.16 1.75 -18.61
N GLU A 148 -3.88 0.67 -18.93
CA GLU A 148 -5.33 0.69 -19.17
C GLU A 148 -6.13 1.12 -17.95
N ASP A 149 -5.78 0.62 -16.76
CA ASP A 149 -6.44 1.01 -15.50
C ASP A 149 -6.03 2.41 -15.08
N MET A 150 -4.80 2.79 -15.41
CA MET A 150 -4.23 4.04 -14.97
C MET A 150 -4.79 5.24 -15.73
N VAL A 151 -5.11 5.07 -17.02
CA VAL A 151 -5.87 6.07 -17.79
C VAL A 151 -7.22 6.33 -17.14
N LYS A 152 -7.94 5.28 -16.74
CA LYS A 152 -9.25 5.42 -16.05
C LYS A 152 -9.09 6.08 -14.68
N PHE A 153 -8.04 5.73 -13.95
CA PHE A 153 -7.74 6.30 -12.63
C PHE A 153 -7.45 7.80 -12.69
N GLN A 154 -6.78 8.28 -13.75
CA GLN A 154 -6.49 9.70 -13.96
C GLN A 154 -7.73 10.53 -14.31
N ASP A 155 -8.67 9.92 -15.04
CA ASP A 155 -9.88 10.59 -15.52
C ASP A 155 -11.03 10.54 -14.49
N ASP A 156 -10.82 9.91 -13.33
CA ASP A 156 -11.83 9.77 -12.28
C ASP A 156 -12.11 11.13 -11.59
N ARG A 157 -13.35 11.61 -11.72
CA ARG A 157 -13.73 12.94 -11.23
C ARG A 157 -13.76 13.02 -9.70
N GLU A 158 -14.19 11.97 -9.01
CA GLU A 158 -14.24 11.96 -7.54
C GLU A 158 -12.82 12.00 -6.97
N LEU A 159 -11.89 11.30 -7.61
CA LEU A 159 -10.47 11.34 -7.23
C LEU A 159 -9.86 12.73 -7.49
N LEU A 160 -10.13 13.32 -8.66
CA LEU A 160 -9.59 14.64 -9.01
C LEU A 160 -10.05 15.75 -8.05
N GLU A 161 -11.24 15.63 -7.45
CA GLU A 161 -11.73 16.56 -6.42
C GLU A 161 -10.95 16.47 -5.10
N LEU A 162 -10.29 15.33 -4.84
CA LEU A 162 -9.56 15.05 -3.59
C LEU A 162 -8.05 15.30 -3.69
N VAL A 163 -7.51 15.54 -4.89
CA VAL A 163 -6.07 15.70 -5.13
C VAL A 163 -5.72 17.19 -5.27
N ALA A 164 -4.66 17.63 -4.58
CA ALA A 164 -4.14 19.00 -4.70
C ALA A 164 -3.30 19.19 -5.99
N PRO A 165 -3.41 20.35 -6.70
CA PRO A 165 -2.55 20.67 -7.83
C PRO A 165 -1.10 20.88 -7.37
N THR A 166 -0.13 20.23 -7.99
CA THR A 166 1.28 20.34 -7.60
C THR A 166 1.94 21.61 -8.14
N GLY A 167 2.68 22.31 -7.28
CA GLY A 167 3.52 23.45 -7.64
C GLY A 167 4.79 23.04 -8.38
N SER A 168 4.91 23.47 -9.64
CA SER A 168 6.11 23.69 -10.46
C SER A 168 7.30 22.70 -10.41
N MET A 169 7.27 21.67 -11.27
CA MET A 169 8.08 21.61 -12.50
C MET A 169 7.65 20.43 -13.40
N PRO A 170 7.82 20.53 -14.73
CA PRO A 170 7.00 19.79 -15.68
C PRO A 170 7.60 18.42 -16.01
N ALA A 171 7.05 17.38 -15.39
CA ALA A 171 6.81 16.12 -16.06
C ALA A 171 5.44 15.64 -15.59
N LYS A 172 4.48 15.64 -16.52
CA LYS A 172 3.11 15.13 -16.41
C LYS A 172 2.76 14.43 -15.09
N GLY A 173 1.91 15.09 -14.28
CA GLY A 173 1.15 14.55 -13.16
C GLY A 173 1.90 13.62 -12.21
N LEU A 174 2.23 14.06 -11.00
CA LEU A 174 2.80 13.19 -9.97
C LEU A 174 1.73 12.29 -9.33
N ILE A 175 1.18 11.40 -10.16
CA ILE A 175 1.23 9.99 -9.83
C ILE A 175 2.52 9.49 -10.49
N ASN A 176 3.45 8.88 -9.75
CA ASN A 176 4.66 8.34 -10.38
C ASN A 176 4.29 7.06 -11.14
N TYR A 177 4.06 7.16 -12.44
CA TYR A 177 3.84 6.03 -13.33
C TYR A 177 5.18 5.34 -13.64
N ASN A 178 5.19 4.03 -13.52
CA ASN A 178 6.13 3.23 -14.28
C ASN A 178 5.34 2.19 -15.06
N VAL A 179 5.38 2.37 -16.38
CA VAL A 179 4.86 1.42 -17.33
C VAL A 179 5.85 0.27 -17.40
N GLN A 180 5.41 -0.90 -16.93
CA GLN A 180 6.09 -2.14 -17.27
C GLN A 180 5.91 -2.37 -18.77
N ASN A 181 6.89 -1.95 -19.57
CA ASN A 181 7.02 -2.48 -20.92
C ASN A 181 7.32 -3.97 -20.82
N LYS A 182 6.62 -4.74 -21.67
CA LYS A 182 6.64 -6.20 -21.77
C LYS A 182 8.04 -6.81 -21.67
#